data_AF-A0A1F9NYQ5-F1
#
_entry.id   AF-A0A1F9NYQ5-F1
#
_cell.length_a   1.000
_cell.length_b   1.000
_cell.length_c   1.000
_cell.angle_alpha   90.00
_cell.angle_beta   90.00
_cell.angle_gamma   90.00
#
_symmetry.space_group_name_H-M   'P 1'
#
loop_
_entity.id
_entity.type
_entity.pdbx_description
1 polymer ?
#
loop_
_entity_poly.entity_id
_entity_poly.type
_entity_poly.pdbx_seq_one_letter_code
_entity_poly.pdbx_strand_id
1 'polypeptide(L)' 'MKCHKVDYKIFGDDMQTVEVELDPGETVIAEAGAMNWMEDGISFEARMGDGSVLGSIGRMLDGN' A
#
# COMPACT_ATOMS: atom_id res chain seq x y z
N MET A 1 17.20 10.83 -3.45
CA MET A 1 16.42 9.66 -3.00
C MET A 1 17.36 8.49 -2.89
N LYS A 2 17.69 8.05 -1.66
CA LYS A 2 18.30 6.73 -1.49
C LYS A 2 17.15 5.75 -1.53
N CYS A 3 17.07 4.95 -2.58
CA CYS A 3 16.17 3.80 -2.59
C CYS A 3 16.71 2.86 -1.52
N HIS A 4 15.95 2.67 -0.45
CA HIS A 4 16.26 1.68 0.56
C HIS A 4 16.26 0.31 -0.11
N LYS A 5 17.20 -0.58 0.26
CA LYS A 5 17.20 -1.94 -0.26
C LYS A 5 16.09 -2.67 0.46
N VAL A 6 14.97 -2.80 -0.23
CA VAL A 6 13.82 -3.56 0.24
C VAL A 6 14.05 -5.02 -0.10
N ASP A 7 13.93 -5.90 0.89
CA ASP A 7 13.99 -7.35 0.69
C ASP A 7 12.64 -7.86 0.17
N TYR A 8 12.67 -8.70 -0.87
CA TYR A 8 11.48 -9.23 -1.50
C TYR A 8 11.62 -10.71 -1.84
N LYS A 9 10.48 -11.41 -1.86
CA LYS A 9 10.40 -12.81 -2.26
C LYS A 9 9.20 -13.03 -3.18
N ILE A 10 9.45 -13.71 -4.30
CA ILE A 10 8.39 -14.07 -5.25
C ILE A 10 7.94 -15.49 -4.94
N PHE A 11 6.63 -15.66 -4.81
CA PHE A 11 5.98 -16.93 -4.59
C PHE A 11 5.11 -17.28 -5.79
N GLY A 12 5.10 -18.57 -6.14
CA GLY A 12 4.31 -19.10 -7.26
C GLY A 12 5.06 -19.08 -8.59
N ASP A 13 4.75 -20.07 -9.43
CA ASP A 13 5.28 -20.19 -10.80
C ASP A 13 4.24 -19.67 -11.80
N ASP A 14 3.00 -20.19 -11.72
CA ASP A 14 1.86 -19.77 -12.56
C ASP A 14 1.12 -18.54 -12.01
N MET A 15 0.90 -18.48 -10.69
CA MET A 15 0.24 -17.35 -10.01
C MET A 15 1.22 -16.67 -9.09
N GLN A 16 1.84 -15.60 -9.59
CA GLN A 16 2.95 -14.94 -8.92
C GLN A 16 2.45 -13.89 -7.93
N THR A 17 2.98 -13.96 -6.71
CA THR A 17 2.80 -12.91 -5.69
C THR A 17 4.17 -12.48 -5.19
N VAL A 18 4.36 -11.18 -4.99
CA VAL A 18 5.58 -10.65 -4.38
C VAL A 18 5.28 -10.30 -2.92
N GLU A 19 6.07 -10.86 -2.03
CA GLU A 19 6.11 -10.49 -0.62
C GLU A 19 7.28 -9.53 -0.41
N VAL A 20 7.05 -8.50 0.37
CA VAL A 20 8.00 -7.42 0.63
C VAL A 20 8.17 -7.28 2.13
N GLU A 21 9.40 -7.42 2.62
CA GLU A 21 9.75 -7.19 4.02
C GLU A 21 10.12 -5.71 4.21
N LEU A 22 9.60 -5.11 5.28
CA LEU A 22 9.81 -3.69 5.59
C LEU A 22 10.52 -3.56 6.93
N ASP A 23 11.64 -2.84 6.93
CA ASP A 23 12.27 -2.42 8.19
C ASP A 23 11.47 -1.28 8.85
N PRO A 24 11.66 -1.05 10.17
CA PRO A 24 11.01 0.06 10.87
C PRO A 24 11.30 1.43 10.21
N GLY A 25 10.24 2.06 9.69
CA GLY A 25 10.32 3.36 9.02
C GLY A 25 10.48 3.30 7.49
N GLU A 26 10.49 2.10 6.90
CA GLU A 26 10.43 1.92 5.46
C GLU A 26 9.00 2.02 4.92
N THR A 27 8.87 2.34 3.64
CA THR A 27 7.57 2.52 3.00
C THR A 27 7.65 2.01 1.57
N VAL A 28 6.72 1.13 1.23
CA VAL A 28 6.50 0.67 -0.14
C VAL A 28 5.24 1.32 -0.71
N ILE A 29 5.28 1.66 -1.99
CA ILE A 29 4.12 2.19 -2.72
C ILE A 29 3.67 1.11 -3.69
N ALA A 30 2.40 0.72 -3.61
CA ALA A 30 1.79 -0.23 -4.52
C ALA A 30 0.50 0.35 -5.11
N GLU A 31 0.11 -0.14 -6.29
CA GLU A 31 -1.13 0.25 -6.93
C GLU A 31 -2.34 -0.26 -6.13
N ALA A 32 -3.43 0.51 -6.14
CA ALA A 32 -4.67 0.11 -5.48
C ALA A 32 -5.17 -1.23 -6.04
N GLY A 33 -5.36 -2.21 -5.16
CA GLY A 33 -5.79 -3.56 -5.53
C GLY A 33 -4.67 -4.55 -5.81
N ALA A 34 -3.40 -4.14 -5.79
CA ALA A 34 -2.26 -5.05 -5.90
C ALA A 34 -1.85 -5.69 -4.56
N MET A 35 -2.38 -5.21 -3.43
CA MET A 35 -2.12 -5.81 -2.12
C MET A 35 -3.03 -7.01 -1.87
N ASN A 36 -2.43 -8.15 -1.52
CA ASN A 36 -3.16 -9.36 -1.15
C ASN A 36 -3.36 -9.49 0.37
N TRP A 37 -2.30 -9.34 1.16
CA TRP A 37 -2.33 -9.43 2.63
C TRP A 37 -1.28 -8.51 3.26
N MET A 38 -1.41 -8.26 4.57
CA MET A 38 -0.47 -7.48 5.39
C MET A 38 -0.30 -8.15 6.75
N GLU A 39 0.89 -8.00 7.34
CA GLU A 39 1.18 -8.49 8.69
C GLU A 39 0.76 -7.47 9.78
N ASP A 40 0.56 -7.97 11.01
CA ASP A 40 0.26 -7.13 12.17
C ASP A 40 1.42 -6.17 12.47
N GLY A 41 1.13 -4.87 12.53
CA GLY A 41 2.13 -3.81 12.74
C GLY A 41 2.50 -3.01 11.47
N ILE A 42 2.07 -3.44 10.28
CA ILE A 42 2.23 -2.66 9.06
C ILE A 42 1.09 -1.64 8.94
N SER A 43 1.45 -0.36 8.81
CA SER A 43 0.48 0.72 8.59
C SER A 43 0.27 0.94 7.09
N PHE A 44 -0.98 0.87 6.65
CA PHE A 44 -1.36 1.13 5.26
C PHE A 44 -2.02 2.49 5.11
N GLU A 45 -1.57 3.25 4.11
CA GLU A 45 -2.18 4.51 3.73
C GLU A 45 -2.58 4.47 2.25
N ALA A 46 -3.88 4.42 1.97
CA ALA A 46 -4.39 4.59 0.61
C ALA A 46 -4.41 6.08 0.26
N ARG A 47 -3.52 6.47 -0.65
CA ARG A 47 -3.58 7.77 -1.34
C ARG A 47 -4.17 7.59 -2.73
N MET A 48 -5.16 8.41 -3.09
CA MET A 48 -5.59 8.52 -4.48
C MET A 48 -4.46 9.15 -5.31
N GLY A 49 -4.46 8.90 -6.63
CA GLY A 49 -3.44 9.40 -7.56
C GLY A 49 -3.31 10.92 -7.66
N ASP A 50 -4.19 11.67 -7.01
CA ASP A 50 -4.13 13.11 -6.80
C ASP A 50 -3.48 13.52 -5.46
N GLY A 51 -3.00 12.55 -4.68
CA GLY A 51 -2.43 12.74 -3.34
C GLY A 51 -3.48 12.97 -2.25
N SER A 52 -4.77 12.91 -2.57
CA SER A 52 -5.83 13.02 -1.58
C SER A 52 -5.98 11.71 -0.79
N VAL A 53 -6.12 11.85 0.53
CA VAL A 53 -6.53 10.75 1.40
C VAL A 53 -8.01 10.49 1.11
N LEU A 54 -8.41 9.22 0.98
CA LEU A 54 -9.81 8.78 0.90
C LEU A 54 -10.57 9.14 2.19
N GLY A 55 -10.86 10.42 2.37
CA GLY A 55 -11.56 11.03 3.50
C GLY A 55 -12.96 11.49 3.15
N SER A 56 -13.63 10.83 2.20
CA SER A 56 -14.93 11.27 1.68
C SER A 56 -16.08 10.30 1.99
N ILE A 57 -16.16 9.86 3.25
CA ILE A 57 -17.47 9.76 3.91
C ILE A 57 -18.02 11.16 4.24
N GLY A 58 -17.18 12.21 4.15
CA GLY A 58 -17.51 13.61 4.41
C GLY A 58 -18.19 14.38 3.28
N ARG A 59 -18.37 13.80 2.07
CA ARG A 59 -18.95 14.53 0.92
C ARG A 59 -20.40 14.15 0.58
N MET A 60 -21.03 13.27 1.36
CA MET A 60 -22.45 12.90 1.22
C MET A 60 -23.38 13.64 2.20
N LEU A 61 -22.83 14.51 3.06
CA LEU A 61 -23.60 15.37 3.98
C LEU A 61 -23.61 16.85 3.57
N ASP A 62 -22.88 17.25 2.53
CA ASP A 62 -23.06 18.55 1.88
C ASP A 62 -24.27 18.47 0.96
N GLY A 63 -25.44 18.40 1.61
CA GLY A 63 -26.73 18.61 0.99
C GLY A 63 -26.90 20.07 0.63
N ASN A 64 -27.08 20.32 -0.65
CA ASN A 64 -27.91 21.41 -1.15
C ASN A 64 -28.79 20.87 -2.28
#